data_AF-A0A2D5MVD7-F1
#
_entry.id   AF-A0A2D5MVD7-F1
#
_cell.length_a   1.000
_cell.length_b   1.000
_cell.length_c   1.000
_cell.angle_alpha   90.00
_cell.angle_beta   90.00
_cell.angle_gamma   90.00
#
_symmetry.space_group_name_H-M   'P 1'
#
loop_
_entity.id
_entity.type
_entity.pdbx_description
1 polymer ?
#
loop_
_entity_poly.entity_id
_entity_poly.type
_entity_poly.pdbx_seq_one_letter_code
_entity_poly.pdbx_strand_id
1 'polypeptide(L)'
;MDSNSLYNNTFLPEATQCNFEDLKVYGPFQVSYDEPLEHELQELYKTVDSIISSILTQKVVNSFCKQIFNYRIVKAESFIKNIFDFLYILLYKPVKFTYSPQFGINLWPGKLSYVRLPTIEKMIQPHVSLLFMDYITETTTFLRYHIKFRFNQKFDISFRKKFCRQVIQSLLMFSVSIKKMHTMKTGIQNALELIQIHQLRQTGI
;
A
#
# COMPACT_ATOMS: atom_id res chain seq x y z
N MET A 1 -24.13 5.67 -24.88
CA MET A 1 -23.71 4.27 -24.70
C MET A 1 -22.23 4.29 -24.39
N ASP A 2 -21.89 4.42 -23.12
CA ASP A 2 -20.51 4.29 -22.65
C ASP A 2 -20.35 2.94 -21.98
N SER A 3 -19.42 2.17 -22.51
CA SER A 3 -19.16 0.77 -22.25
C SER A 3 -18.59 0.55 -20.85
N ASN A 4 -19.35 -0.21 -20.06
CA ASN A 4 -18.88 -1.17 -19.07
C ASN A 4 -17.79 -0.69 -18.10
N SER A 5 -18.22 0.00 -17.05
CA SER A 5 -17.53 0.12 -15.77
C SER A 5 -17.61 -1.18 -14.93
N LEU A 6 -17.29 -2.33 -15.54
CA LEU A 6 -17.27 -3.66 -14.86
C LEU A 6 -16.14 -3.81 -13.81
N TYR A 7 -15.40 -2.73 -13.50
CA TYR A 7 -14.34 -2.69 -12.50
C TYR A 7 -14.52 -1.60 -11.44
N ASN A 8 -15.75 -1.11 -11.27
CA ASN A 8 -16.05 -0.17 -10.19
C ASN A 8 -16.12 -0.91 -8.83
N ASN A 9 -15.09 -0.68 -8.01
CA ASN A 9 -15.08 -0.88 -6.56
C ASN A 9 -15.24 -2.32 -6.02
N THR A 10 -14.29 -3.21 -6.33
CA THR A 10 -14.16 -4.55 -5.69
C THR A 10 -13.59 -4.53 -4.25
N PHE A 11 -13.50 -3.37 -3.61
CA PHE A 11 -13.06 -3.21 -2.21
C PHE A 11 -14.31 -3.09 -1.29
N LEU A 12 -14.30 -3.78 -0.14
CA LEU A 12 -15.41 -3.91 0.82
C LEU A 12 -15.57 -2.61 1.59
N PRO A 13 -16.78 -2.39 2.12
CA PRO A 13 -17.06 -1.37 3.10
C PRO A 13 -16.21 -1.42 4.39
N GLU A 14 -15.54 -2.50 4.78
CA GLU A 14 -14.67 -2.41 5.97
C GLU A 14 -13.30 -1.76 5.70
N ALA A 15 -12.80 -1.74 4.46
CA ALA A 15 -11.77 -0.75 4.09
C ALA A 15 -12.38 0.67 4.01
N THR A 16 -13.71 0.75 3.95
CA THR A 16 -14.48 1.98 4.10
C THR A 16 -14.84 2.33 5.55
N GLN A 17 -14.49 1.50 6.54
CA GLN A 17 -14.52 1.98 7.93
C GLN A 17 -13.50 3.09 8.17
N CYS A 18 -12.55 3.27 7.24
CA CYS A 18 -12.14 4.61 6.91
C CYS A 18 -12.15 4.86 5.41
N ASN A 19 -13.31 5.28 4.93
CA ASN A 19 -13.52 5.58 3.54
C ASN A 19 -12.85 6.90 3.19
N PHE A 20 -11.59 6.84 2.77
CA PHE A 20 -10.88 7.98 2.20
C PHE A 20 -11.62 8.60 1.01
N GLU A 21 -12.41 7.79 0.30
CA GLU A 21 -13.21 8.25 -0.83
C GLU A 21 -14.51 8.95 -0.37
N ASP A 22 -15.14 8.55 0.75
CA ASP A 22 -16.29 9.30 1.33
C ASP A 22 -15.84 10.52 2.16
N LEU A 23 -14.61 10.51 2.72
CA LEU A 23 -14.01 11.70 3.36
C LEU A 23 -13.87 12.87 2.37
N LYS A 24 -13.72 12.61 1.07
CA LYS A 24 -13.75 13.66 0.03
C LYS A 24 -15.10 14.35 -0.08
N VAL A 25 -16.20 13.68 0.30
CA VAL A 25 -17.58 14.16 0.13
C VAL A 25 -18.03 14.98 1.34
N TYR A 26 -17.52 14.71 2.54
CA TYR A 26 -17.84 15.46 3.77
C TYR A 26 -16.79 16.52 4.15
N GLY A 27 -15.72 16.64 3.36
CA GLY A 27 -14.72 17.70 3.45
C GLY A 27 -13.76 17.54 4.65
N PRO A 28 -12.53 17.06 4.45
CA PRO A 28 -11.57 17.03 5.53
C PRO A 28 -11.11 18.47 5.83
N PHE A 29 -11.07 18.86 7.11
CA PHE A 29 -10.26 20.00 7.50
C PHE A 29 -8.80 19.59 7.28
N GLN A 30 -8.28 19.98 6.11
CA GLN A 30 -6.91 19.74 5.72
C GLN A 30 -6.03 20.75 6.44
N VAL A 31 -5.19 20.23 7.31
CA VAL A 31 -4.20 21.04 7.99
C VAL A 31 -2.86 20.80 7.32
N SER A 32 -2.23 21.89 6.90
CA SER A 32 -0.88 21.87 6.35
C SER A 32 0.14 22.06 7.46
N TYR A 33 1.28 21.41 7.32
CA TYR A 33 2.44 21.66 8.16
C TYR A 33 3.38 22.65 7.47
N ASP A 34 4.14 23.39 8.27
CA ASP A 34 5.18 24.28 7.76
C ASP A 34 6.26 23.51 7.00
N GLU A 35 6.98 24.23 6.13
CA GLU A 35 8.13 23.67 5.42
C GLU A 35 9.32 23.50 6.38
N PRO A 36 9.96 22.32 6.42
CA PRO A 36 11.14 22.08 7.24
C PRO A 36 12.35 22.85 6.73
N LEU A 37 13.26 23.18 7.64
CA LEU A 37 14.55 23.81 7.33
C LEU A 37 15.47 22.82 6.60
N GLU A 38 16.46 23.34 5.88
CA GLU A 38 17.35 22.52 5.03
C GLU A 38 18.12 21.45 5.82
N HIS A 39 18.60 21.78 7.02
CA HIS A 39 19.31 20.82 7.88
C HIS A 39 18.39 19.70 8.39
N GLU A 40 17.12 20.02 8.70
CA GLU A 40 16.11 19.03 9.09
C GLU A 40 15.83 18.07 7.94
N LEU A 41 15.73 18.58 6.71
CA LEU A 41 15.55 17.74 5.52
C LEU A 41 16.66 16.70 5.34
N GLN A 42 17.92 17.07 5.57
CA GLN A 42 19.06 16.14 5.47
C GLN A 42 18.98 14.99 6.47
N GLU A 43 18.59 15.27 7.72
CA GLU A 43 18.38 14.23 8.74
C GLU A 43 17.18 13.35 8.41
N LEU A 44 16.11 13.94 7.89
CA LEU A 44 14.92 13.21 7.47
C LEU A 44 15.23 12.26 6.30
N TYR A 45 16.11 12.61 5.36
CA TYR A 45 16.51 11.68 4.30
C TYR A 45 17.09 10.37 4.87
N LYS A 46 17.96 10.44 5.89
CA LYS A 46 18.50 9.24 6.57
C LYS A 46 17.39 8.44 7.26
N THR A 47 16.45 9.14 7.89
CA THR A 47 15.29 8.52 8.53
C THR A 47 14.41 7.81 7.50
N VAL A 48 14.13 8.43 6.36
CA VAL A 48 13.34 7.85 5.27
C VAL A 48 14.02 6.64 4.66
N ASP A 49 15.33 6.69 4.42
CA ASP A 49 16.09 5.55 3.92
C ASP A 49 16.05 4.37 4.92
N SER A 50 16.04 4.66 6.23
CA SER A 50 15.86 3.67 7.30
C SER A 50 14.44 3.09 7.34
N ILE A 51 13.42 3.92 7.12
CA ILE A 51 12.02 3.49 6.97
C ILE A 51 11.90 2.54 5.77
N ILE A 52 12.43 2.91 4.61
CA ILE A 52 12.40 2.09 3.39
C ILE A 52 13.09 0.75 3.61
N SER A 53 14.28 0.77 4.21
CA SER A 53 15.02 -0.44 4.57
C SER A 53 14.20 -1.35 5.48
N SER A 54 13.51 -0.77 6.47
CA SER A 54 12.63 -1.49 7.39
C SER A 54 11.42 -2.09 6.68
N ILE A 55 10.79 -1.35 5.77
CA ILE A 55 9.65 -1.81 4.97
C ILE A 55 10.02 -3.02 4.11
N LEU A 56 11.23 -3.02 3.55
CA LEU A 56 11.73 -4.10 2.70
C LEU A 56 12.18 -5.35 3.48
N THR A 57 12.12 -5.35 4.81
CA THR A 57 12.39 -6.54 5.59
C THR A 57 11.29 -7.59 5.41
N GLN A 58 11.68 -8.86 5.39
CA GLN A 58 10.77 -10.00 5.23
C GLN A 58 9.60 -9.97 6.24
N LYS A 59 9.86 -9.59 7.50
CA LYS A 59 8.84 -9.50 8.56
C LYS A 59 7.76 -8.46 8.24
N VAL A 60 8.18 -7.28 7.78
CA VAL A 60 7.25 -6.20 7.44
C VAL A 60 6.47 -6.53 6.18
N VAL A 61 7.14 -7.05 5.14
CA VAL A 61 6.49 -7.52 3.91
C VAL A 61 5.46 -8.60 4.21
N ASN A 62 5.78 -9.58 5.05
CA ASN A 62 4.81 -10.59 5.50
C ASN A 62 3.59 -9.97 6.19
N SER A 63 3.78 -8.90 6.96
CA SER A 63 2.67 -8.21 7.64
C SER A 63 1.75 -7.51 6.64
N PHE A 64 2.31 -6.87 5.60
CA PHE A 64 1.53 -6.35 4.48
C PHE A 64 0.80 -7.46 3.72
N CYS A 65 1.50 -8.53 3.33
CA CYS A 65 0.88 -9.69 2.68
C CYS A 65 -0.28 -10.24 3.51
N LYS A 66 -0.09 -10.48 4.81
CA LYS A 66 -1.14 -11.00 5.69
C LYS A 66 -2.38 -10.12 5.70
N GLN A 67 -2.22 -8.81 5.89
CA GLN A 67 -3.37 -7.90 5.92
C GLN A 67 -4.10 -7.85 4.58
N ILE A 68 -3.35 -7.86 3.47
CA ILE A 68 -3.90 -7.81 2.12
C ILE A 68 -4.63 -9.11 1.76
N PHE A 69 -4.06 -10.26 2.11
CA PHE A 69 -4.67 -11.56 1.88
C PHE A 69 -5.86 -11.81 2.81
N ASN A 70 -5.80 -11.45 4.08
CA ASN A 70 -6.95 -11.50 4.98
C ASN A 70 -8.13 -10.68 4.44
N TYR A 71 -7.83 -9.53 3.86
CA TYR A 71 -8.84 -8.64 3.28
C TYR A 71 -9.43 -9.15 1.95
N ARG A 72 -8.70 -9.96 1.18
CA ARG A 72 -9.10 -10.41 -0.16
C ARG A 72 -9.56 -11.86 -0.26
N ILE A 73 -9.05 -12.76 0.58
CA ILE A 73 -9.41 -14.19 0.62
C ILE A 73 -10.90 -14.37 0.95
N VAL A 74 -11.52 -13.43 1.67
CA VAL A 74 -12.96 -13.48 2.00
C VAL A 74 -13.86 -13.22 0.77
N LYS A 75 -13.33 -12.70 -0.35
CA LYS A 75 -14.18 -12.19 -1.45
C LYS A 75 -13.98 -12.81 -2.83
N ALA A 76 -12.74 -13.17 -3.17
CA ALA A 76 -12.47 -13.65 -4.51
C ALA A 76 -12.47 -15.19 -4.52
N GLU A 77 -13.40 -15.74 -5.29
CA GLU A 77 -13.58 -17.18 -5.49
C GLU A 77 -12.33 -17.84 -6.11
N SER A 78 -11.49 -17.08 -6.81
CA SER A 78 -10.27 -17.56 -7.47
C SER A 78 -8.99 -17.03 -6.82
N PHE A 79 -8.14 -17.97 -6.42
CA PHE A 79 -6.77 -17.72 -5.95
C PHE A 79 -5.92 -16.94 -6.96
N ILE A 80 -6.04 -17.24 -8.26
CA ILE A 80 -5.27 -16.58 -9.32
C ILE A 80 -5.68 -15.11 -9.44
N LYS A 81 -6.99 -14.82 -9.39
CA LYS A 81 -7.51 -13.45 -9.44
C LYS A 81 -7.00 -12.60 -8.28
N ASN A 82 -6.91 -13.20 -7.09
CA ASN A 82 -6.34 -12.52 -5.92
C ASN A 82 -4.86 -12.16 -6.12
N ILE A 83 -4.06 -13.09 -6.65
CA ILE A 83 -2.65 -12.82 -6.94
C ILE A 83 -2.50 -11.78 -8.06
N PHE A 84 -3.31 -11.88 -9.12
CA PHE A 84 -3.34 -10.93 -10.23
C PHE A 84 -3.58 -9.51 -9.72
N ASP A 85 -4.69 -9.27 -9.01
CA ASP A 85 -5.03 -7.92 -8.55
C ASP A 85 -3.95 -7.36 -7.60
N PHE A 86 -3.40 -8.23 -6.76
CA PHE A 86 -2.36 -7.84 -5.81
C PHE A 86 -1.08 -7.43 -6.52
N LEU A 87 -0.55 -8.27 -7.40
CA LEU A 87 0.65 -7.96 -8.19
C LEU A 87 0.43 -6.75 -9.10
N TYR A 88 -0.78 -6.59 -9.65
CA TYR A 88 -1.12 -5.43 -10.47
C TYR A 88 -1.02 -4.12 -9.67
N ILE A 89 -1.55 -4.08 -8.44
CA ILE A 89 -1.42 -2.90 -7.56
C ILE A 89 0.06 -2.61 -7.28
N LEU A 90 0.83 -3.62 -6.88
CA LEU A 90 2.24 -3.44 -6.53
C LEU A 90 3.09 -2.93 -7.69
N LEU A 91 2.84 -3.42 -8.90
CA LEU A 91 3.63 -3.09 -10.09
C LEU A 91 3.20 -1.75 -10.71
N TYR A 92 1.90 -1.48 -10.79
CA TYR A 92 1.38 -0.38 -11.62
C TYR A 92 0.81 0.79 -10.85
N LYS A 93 0.39 0.62 -9.59
CA LYS A 93 -0.11 1.76 -8.81
C LYS A 93 1.06 2.48 -8.11
N PRO A 94 1.09 3.83 -8.16
CA PRO A 94 2.10 4.59 -7.45
C PRO A 94 1.94 4.38 -5.95
N VAL A 95 3.06 4.26 -5.25
CA VAL A 95 3.06 4.24 -3.79
C VAL A 95 2.68 5.63 -3.30
N LYS A 96 1.76 5.69 -2.34
CA LYS A 96 1.44 6.89 -1.57
C LYS A 96 1.61 6.51 -0.11
N PHE A 97 2.75 6.88 0.46
CA PHE A 97 3.03 6.55 1.84
C PHE A 97 2.11 7.36 2.74
N THR A 98 1.32 6.69 3.56
CA THR A 98 0.38 7.32 4.50
C THR A 98 0.52 6.74 5.88
N TYR A 99 0.26 7.56 6.88
CA TYR A 99 0.33 7.18 8.28
C TYR A 99 -0.95 7.60 9.02
N SER A 100 -1.47 6.72 9.84
CA SER A 100 -2.51 6.99 10.81
C SER A 100 -2.04 6.55 12.19
N PRO A 101 -2.09 7.42 13.21
CA PRO A 101 -1.81 7.03 14.59
C PRO A 101 -2.70 5.87 15.07
N GLN A 102 -3.92 5.75 14.55
CA GLN A 102 -4.90 4.72 14.91
C GLN A 102 -4.68 3.41 14.14
N PHE A 103 -4.45 3.48 12.83
CA PHE A 103 -4.41 2.26 11.98
C PHE A 103 -3.02 1.81 11.55
N GLY A 104 -2.01 2.68 11.66
CA GLY A 104 -0.63 2.38 11.25
C GLY A 104 -0.30 2.94 9.87
N ILE A 105 0.42 2.17 9.06
CA ILE A 105 1.03 2.62 7.80
C ILE A 105 0.36 1.97 6.60
N ASN A 106 0.20 2.72 5.51
CA ASN A 106 -0.28 2.19 4.24
C ASN A 106 0.50 2.79 3.07
N LEU A 107 0.90 1.92 2.13
CA LEU A 107 1.65 2.28 0.92
C LEU A 107 0.74 2.54 -0.29
N TRP A 108 -0.50 2.04 -0.27
CA TRP A 108 -1.49 2.20 -1.34
C TRP A 108 -2.88 2.46 -0.73
N PRO A 109 -3.09 3.64 -0.10
CA PRO A 109 -4.38 4.04 0.47
C PRO A 109 -5.51 3.90 -0.55
N GLY A 110 -6.67 3.38 -0.10
CA GLY A 110 -7.83 3.09 -0.94
C GLY A 110 -7.70 1.85 -1.83
N LYS A 111 -6.52 1.19 -1.87
CA LYS A 111 -6.29 -0.05 -2.62
C LYS A 111 -5.78 -1.20 -1.76
N LEU A 112 -5.17 -0.92 -0.60
CA LEU A 112 -4.72 -1.92 0.36
C LEU A 112 -4.97 -1.40 1.78
N SER A 113 -4.96 -2.29 2.76
CA SER A 113 -5.25 -1.97 4.17
C SER A 113 -4.04 -1.38 4.90
N TYR A 114 -4.30 -0.70 6.01
CA TYR A 114 -3.26 -0.24 6.94
C TYR A 114 -2.64 -1.40 7.73
N VAL A 115 -1.37 -1.26 8.07
CA VAL A 115 -0.59 -2.25 8.84
C VAL A 115 0.08 -1.56 10.01
N ARG A 116 -0.10 -2.13 11.22
CA ARG A 116 0.61 -1.69 12.42
C ARG A 116 2.05 -2.17 12.40
N LEU A 117 2.99 -1.23 12.41
CA LEU A 117 4.42 -1.48 12.28
C LEU A 117 5.19 -0.65 13.33
N PRO A 118 5.20 -1.08 14.61
CA PRO A 118 5.66 -0.26 15.72
C PRO A 118 7.05 0.35 15.55
N THR A 119 7.98 -0.39 14.93
CA THR A 119 9.34 0.10 14.67
C THR A 119 9.35 1.30 13.73
N ILE A 120 8.55 1.26 12.66
CA ILE A 120 8.46 2.34 11.68
C ILE A 120 7.62 3.48 12.24
N GLU A 121 6.55 3.17 12.96
CA GLU A 121 5.71 4.18 13.63
C GLU A 121 6.52 5.02 14.64
N LYS A 122 7.44 4.40 15.39
CA LYS A 122 8.36 5.12 16.30
C LYS A 122 9.32 6.05 15.57
N MET A 123 9.69 5.74 14.32
CA MET A 123 10.52 6.64 13.49
C MET A 123 9.70 7.82 12.95
N ILE A 124 8.41 7.60 12.68
CA ILE A 124 7.52 8.62 12.10
C ILE A 124 7.03 9.61 13.15
N GLN A 125 6.55 9.11 14.30
CA GLN A 125 5.89 9.91 15.35
C GLN A 125 6.58 11.21 15.75
N PRO A 126 7.90 11.24 16.02
CA PRO A 126 8.59 12.48 16.41
C PRO A 126 8.74 13.48 15.25
N HIS A 127 8.58 13.03 14.00
CA HIS A 127 8.86 13.83 12.81
C HIS A 127 7.62 13.98 11.91
N VAL A 128 6.41 13.75 12.41
CA VAL A 128 5.18 13.74 11.61
C VAL A 128 5.01 15.03 10.80
N SER A 129 5.15 16.19 11.43
CA SER A 129 5.03 17.49 10.77
C SER A 129 6.12 17.75 9.71
N LEU A 130 7.27 17.10 9.86
CA LEU A 130 8.41 17.26 8.95
C LEU A 130 8.42 16.22 7.82
N LEU A 131 7.79 15.06 8.02
CA LEU A 131 7.68 13.98 7.04
C LEU A 131 6.48 14.16 6.10
N PHE A 132 5.45 14.88 6.55
CA PHE A 132 4.21 15.09 5.81
C PHE A 132 3.95 16.57 5.59
N MET A 133 3.41 16.93 4.43
CA MET A 133 2.99 18.30 4.12
C MET A 133 1.60 18.60 4.67
N ASP A 134 0.79 17.55 4.85
CA ASP A 134 -0.57 17.70 5.30
C ASP A 134 -1.05 16.49 6.10
N TYR A 135 -2.19 16.71 6.73
CA TYR A 135 -2.99 15.66 7.30
C TYR A 135 -4.46 16.03 7.29
N ILE A 136 -5.28 14.98 7.29
CA ILE A 136 -6.72 15.06 7.47
C ILE A 136 -6.99 14.85 8.96
N THR A 137 -7.72 15.80 9.53
CA THR A 137 -8.30 15.70 10.88
C THR A 137 -9.79 15.54 10.79
N GLU A 138 -10.34 14.92 11.82
CA GLU A 138 -11.75 14.68 11.93
C GLU A 138 -12.04 14.76 13.47
N THR A 139 -13.09 15.46 13.94
CA THR A 139 -13.43 15.80 15.35
C THR A 139 -14.41 14.91 16.18
N THR A 140 -14.17 14.82 17.48
CA THR A 140 -14.91 14.06 18.53
C THR A 140 -15.06 12.53 18.36
N THR A 141 -15.14 12.00 17.14
CA THR A 141 -15.34 10.55 16.87
C THR A 141 -14.31 9.94 15.91
N PHE A 142 -13.22 10.66 15.66
CA PHE A 142 -12.75 10.78 14.29
C PHE A 142 -11.21 10.68 14.15
N LEU A 143 -10.76 10.31 12.94
CA LEU A 143 -9.46 9.67 12.66
C LEU A 143 -8.44 10.64 12.05
N ARG A 144 -7.16 10.55 12.44
CA ARG A 144 -6.08 11.37 11.87
C ARG A 144 -5.31 10.61 10.80
N TYR A 145 -5.15 11.23 9.64
CA TYR A 145 -4.38 10.65 8.55
C TYR A 145 -3.41 11.62 7.90
N HIS A 146 -2.15 11.24 7.84
CA HIS A 146 -1.11 11.95 7.14
C HIS A 146 -0.98 11.39 5.72
N ILE A 147 -1.23 12.22 4.69
CA ILE A 147 -1.43 11.73 3.31
C ILE A 147 -0.45 12.26 2.28
N LYS A 148 0.06 13.49 2.40
CA LYS A 148 1.10 14.02 1.52
C LYS A 148 2.47 13.82 2.15
N PHE A 149 2.99 12.61 2.02
CA PHE A 149 4.37 12.32 2.41
C PHE A 149 5.37 13.06 1.51
N ARG A 150 6.27 13.83 2.11
CA ARG A 150 7.23 14.73 1.42
C ARG A 150 8.25 13.97 0.57
N PHE A 151 8.50 12.69 0.88
CA PHE A 151 9.52 11.88 0.23
C PHE A 151 8.92 10.77 -0.64
N ASN A 152 7.73 10.97 -1.22
CA ASN A 152 7.08 9.98 -2.09
C ASN A 152 7.96 9.57 -3.29
N GLN A 153 8.84 10.45 -3.77
CA GLN A 153 9.84 10.16 -4.81
C GLN A 153 10.80 9.02 -4.42
N LYS A 154 11.01 8.76 -3.13
CA LYS A 154 11.83 7.63 -2.66
C LYS A 154 11.12 6.27 -2.80
N PHE A 155 9.80 6.27 -3.04
CA PHE A 155 8.99 5.08 -3.31
C PHE A 155 8.74 4.89 -4.82
N ASP A 156 9.81 4.98 -5.58
CA ASP A 156 9.81 4.91 -7.05
C ASP A 156 9.68 3.47 -7.60
N ILE A 157 9.98 3.30 -8.88
CA ILE A 157 10.01 1.99 -9.55
C ILE A 157 11.04 1.04 -8.90
N SER A 158 12.18 1.56 -8.44
CA SER A 158 13.23 0.76 -7.79
C SER A 158 12.72 0.16 -6.48
N PHE A 159 12.05 0.97 -5.64
CA PHE A 159 11.38 0.48 -4.45
C PHE A 159 10.35 -0.59 -4.78
N ARG A 160 9.43 -0.33 -5.72
CA ARG A 160 8.35 -1.26 -6.08
C ARG A 160 8.89 -2.61 -6.57
N LYS A 161 9.97 -2.62 -7.37
CA LYS A 161 10.65 -3.85 -7.79
C LYS A 161 11.19 -4.64 -6.61
N LYS A 162 11.90 -3.99 -5.68
CA LYS A 162 12.43 -4.64 -4.47
C LYS A 162 11.31 -5.19 -3.59
N PHE A 163 10.26 -4.40 -3.37
CA PHE A 163 9.11 -4.81 -2.56
C PHE A 163 8.36 -6.00 -3.20
N CYS A 164 8.08 -5.94 -4.51
CA CYS A 164 7.43 -7.03 -5.24
C CYS A 164 8.25 -8.32 -5.20
N ARG A 165 9.59 -8.24 -5.35
CA ARG A 165 10.48 -9.38 -5.17
C ARG A 165 10.34 -10.01 -3.78
N GLN A 166 10.34 -9.21 -2.72
CA GLN A 166 10.15 -9.70 -1.35
C GLN A 166 8.77 -10.33 -1.17
N VAL A 167 7.73 -9.75 -1.76
CA VAL A 167 6.36 -10.31 -1.74
C VAL A 167 6.32 -11.69 -2.38
N ILE A 168 6.89 -11.86 -3.58
CA ILE A 168 6.95 -13.15 -4.28
C ILE A 168 7.72 -14.17 -3.43
N GLN A 169 8.86 -13.78 -2.88
CA GLN A 169 9.64 -14.64 -1.98
C GLN A 169 8.83 -15.07 -0.75
N SER A 170 8.09 -14.14 -0.14
CA SER A 170 7.18 -14.39 0.99
C SER A 170 6.11 -15.43 0.64
N LEU A 171 5.46 -15.25 -0.51
CA LEU A 171 4.43 -16.14 -1.01
C LEU A 171 4.95 -17.55 -1.28
N LEU A 172 6.12 -17.65 -1.90
CA LEU A 172 6.78 -18.94 -2.15
C LEU A 172 7.17 -19.62 -0.84
N MET A 173 7.76 -18.91 0.12
CA MET A 173 8.10 -19.46 1.44
C MET A 173 6.86 -19.93 2.19
N PHE A 174 5.77 -19.16 2.16
CA PHE A 174 4.48 -19.58 2.72
C PHE A 174 3.98 -20.86 2.03
N SER A 175 4.09 -20.96 0.70
CA SER A 175 3.67 -22.15 -0.04
C SER A 175 4.48 -23.42 0.29
N VAL A 176 5.76 -23.28 0.67
CA VAL A 176 6.55 -24.38 1.23
C VAL A 176 5.89 -24.88 2.52
N SER A 177 5.56 -23.96 3.43
CA SER A 177 5.00 -24.30 4.74
C SER A 177 3.68 -25.07 4.67
N ILE A 178 2.85 -24.78 3.65
CA ILE A 178 1.58 -25.48 3.43
C ILE A 178 1.68 -26.63 2.41
N LYS A 179 2.89 -26.97 1.93
CA LYS A 179 3.13 -28.00 0.90
C LYS A 179 2.34 -27.80 -0.40
N LYS A 180 2.13 -26.54 -0.82
CA LYS A 180 1.42 -26.15 -2.06
C LYS A 180 2.28 -25.29 -2.99
N MET A 181 3.58 -25.58 -3.05
CA MET A 181 4.55 -24.84 -3.87
C MET A 181 4.16 -24.79 -5.35
N HIS A 182 3.74 -25.92 -5.94
CA HIS A 182 3.34 -25.97 -7.34
C HIS A 182 2.16 -25.03 -7.62
N THR A 183 1.09 -25.10 -6.81
CA THR A 183 -0.09 -24.25 -6.93
C THR A 183 0.27 -22.76 -6.82
N MET A 184 1.15 -22.38 -5.88
CA MET A 184 1.59 -20.99 -5.74
C MET A 184 2.40 -20.52 -6.95
N LYS A 185 3.36 -21.32 -7.42
CA LYS A 185 4.17 -20.96 -8.59
C LYS A 185 3.31 -20.75 -9.84
N THR A 186 2.44 -21.71 -10.16
CA THR A 186 1.52 -21.61 -11.29
C THR A 186 0.56 -20.42 -11.12
N GLY A 187 0.05 -20.19 -9.91
CA GLY A 187 -0.83 -19.05 -9.63
C GLY A 187 -0.14 -17.70 -9.85
N ILE A 188 1.11 -17.56 -9.44
CA ILE A 188 1.94 -16.36 -9.68
C ILE A 188 2.23 -16.19 -11.17
N GLN A 189 2.64 -17.26 -11.86
CA GLN A 189 2.91 -17.21 -13.31
C GLN A 189 1.69 -16.78 -14.10
N ASN A 190 0.55 -17.45 -13.90
CA ASN A 190 -0.71 -17.13 -14.59
C ASN A 190 -1.16 -15.69 -14.27
N ALA A 191 -1.00 -15.24 -13.03
CA ALA A 191 -1.30 -13.87 -12.65
C ALA A 191 -0.42 -12.85 -13.38
N LEU A 192 0.88 -13.11 -13.52
CA LEU A 192 1.80 -12.24 -14.26
C LEU A 192 1.51 -12.24 -15.77
N GLU A 193 1.18 -13.38 -16.34
CA GLU A 193 0.75 -13.49 -17.74
C GLU A 193 -0.54 -12.70 -18.00
N LEU A 194 -1.52 -12.82 -17.11
CA LEU A 194 -2.75 -12.02 -17.17
C LEU A 194 -2.46 -10.52 -17.09
N ILE A 195 -1.51 -10.10 -16.25
CA ILE A 195 -1.06 -8.70 -16.18
C ILE A 195 -0.47 -8.25 -17.52
N GLN A 196 0.39 -9.06 -18.13
CA GLN A 196 0.98 -8.75 -19.44
C GLN A 196 -0.08 -8.62 -20.51
N ILE A 197 -1.02 -9.57 -20.59
CA ILE A 197 -2.15 -9.54 -21.53
C ILE A 197 -2.99 -8.27 -21.33
N HIS A 198 -3.27 -7.92 -20.07
CA HIS A 198 -4.04 -6.72 -19.75
C HIS A 198 -3.33 -5.43 -20.19
N GLN A 199 -2.02 -5.36 -20.01
CA GLN A 199 -1.21 -4.22 -20.48
C GLN A 199 -1.22 -4.10 -22.00
N LEU A 200 -1.00 -5.21 -22.72
CA LEU A 200 -1.02 -5.22 -24.19
C LEU A 200 -2.34 -4.69 -24.75
N ARG A 201 -3.47 -5.13 -24.18
CA ARG A 201 -4.80 -4.65 -24.54
C ARG A 201 -5.03 -3.17 -24.24
N GLN A 202 -4.43 -2.64 -23.17
CA GLN A 202 -4.53 -1.20 -22.84
C GLN A 202 -3.64 -0.33 -23.75
N THR A 203 -2.54 -0.88 -24.25
CA THR A 203 -1.63 -0.20 -25.18
C THR A 203 -2.03 -0.34 -26.65
N GLY A 204 -3.10 -1.08 -26.96
CA GLY A 204 -3.65 -1.21 -28.31
C GLY A 204 -2.83 -2.09 -29.26
N ILE A 205 -2.12 -3.09 -28.73
CA ILE A 205 -1.48 -4.17 -29.51
C ILE A 205 -2.32 -5.44 -29.38
#